data_AF-A0A0B5I069-F1
#
_entry.id   AF-A0A0B5I069-F1
#
_cell.length_a   1.000
_cell.length_b   1.000
_cell.length_c   1.000
_cell.angle_alpha   90.00
_cell.angle_beta   90.00
_cell.angle_gamma   90.00
#
_symmetry.space_group_name_H-M   'P 1'
#
loop_
_entity.id
_entity.type
_entity.pdbx_description
1 polymer ?
#
loop_
_entity_poly.entity_id
_entity_poly.type
_entity_poly.pdbx_seq_one_letter_code
_entity_poly.pdbx_strand_id
1 'polypeptide(L)'
;MKIYSLFGLILISLIFISSCNSQTQVTPVCNKPYLLVGEGCCLDQNDNSICDKDESDNNKSILLDRPVQALTVEECTSNNYFDCPYSYIHKDSIEFNLKVTKAGRLVITKIDLPNVPCQKTFEDNPIFLEYNDVTKFILKCDIKKDAVGSDIIIDLIYYEWDAYGYYKEPQRITAKSWISGIVR
;
A
#
# COMPACT_ATOMS: atom_id res chain seq x y z
N MET A 1 64.34 -47.73 4.56
CA MET A 1 62.97 -47.74 3.99
C MET A 1 62.01 -46.70 4.59
N LYS A 2 62.21 -46.20 5.83
CA LYS A 2 61.30 -45.22 6.46
C LYS A 2 61.44 -43.76 5.95
N ILE A 3 62.59 -43.39 5.40
CA ILE A 3 62.88 -41.99 5.00
C ILE A 3 62.18 -41.59 3.68
N TYR A 4 62.05 -42.51 2.72
CA TYR A 4 61.38 -42.24 1.44
C TYR A 4 59.86 -42.08 1.58
N SER A 5 59.25 -42.70 2.60
CA SER A 5 57.84 -42.53 2.93
C SER A 5 57.53 -41.11 3.44
N LEU A 6 58.47 -40.51 4.20
CA LEU A 6 58.33 -39.15 4.70
C LEU A 6 58.43 -38.10 3.58
N PHE A 7 59.34 -38.29 2.62
CA PHE A 7 59.48 -37.39 1.46
C PHE A 7 58.27 -37.46 0.51
N GLY A 8 57.66 -38.64 0.34
CA GLY A 8 56.44 -38.79 -0.47
C GLY A 8 55.25 -38.01 0.08
N LEU A 9 55.06 -38.01 1.39
CA LEU A 9 53.97 -37.27 2.05
C LEU A 9 54.15 -35.74 1.96
N ILE A 10 55.38 -35.25 2.03
CA ILE A 10 55.69 -33.82 1.87
C ILE A 10 55.47 -33.37 0.42
N LEU A 11 55.78 -34.20 -0.56
CA LEU A 11 55.58 -33.86 -1.97
C LEU A 11 54.08 -33.78 -2.33
N ILE A 12 53.26 -34.67 -1.75
CA ILE A 12 51.81 -34.68 -1.97
C ILE A 12 51.13 -33.45 -1.35
N SER A 13 51.57 -33.00 -0.17
CA SER A 13 50.97 -31.82 0.46
C SER A 13 51.25 -30.53 -0.31
N LEU A 14 52.41 -30.40 -0.97
CA LEU A 14 52.76 -29.24 -1.81
C LEU A 14 51.84 -29.07 -3.05
N ILE A 15 51.25 -30.16 -3.56
CA ILE A 15 50.37 -30.10 -4.74
C ILE A 15 49.02 -29.45 -4.37
N PHE A 16 48.50 -29.71 -3.17
CA PHE A 16 47.18 -29.21 -2.75
C PHE A 16 47.15 -27.70 -2.43
N ILE A 17 48.30 -27.05 -2.21
CA ILE A 17 48.35 -25.62 -1.84
C ILE A 17 48.26 -24.71 -3.08
N SER A 18 48.43 -25.25 -4.29
CA SER A 18 48.49 -24.45 -5.53
C SER A 18 47.13 -24.13 -6.19
N SER A 19 46.01 -24.61 -5.65
CA SER A 19 44.70 -24.50 -6.32
C SER A 19 43.75 -23.42 -5.76
N CYS A 20 44.23 -22.52 -4.90
CA CYS A 20 43.39 -21.44 -4.37
C CYS A 20 43.62 -20.13 -5.14
N ASN A 21 43.24 -20.11 -6.43
CA ASN A 21 43.10 -18.85 -7.17
C ASN A 21 41.68 -18.35 -6.97
N SER A 22 41.48 -17.53 -5.94
CA SER A 22 40.27 -16.73 -5.79
C SER A 22 40.23 -15.73 -6.95
N GLN A 23 39.60 -16.13 -8.06
CA GLN A 23 39.20 -15.20 -9.10
C GLN A 23 38.30 -14.18 -8.43
N THR A 24 38.88 -13.01 -8.16
CA THR A 24 38.16 -11.88 -7.59
C THR A 24 37.23 -11.44 -8.70
N GLN A 25 35.97 -11.87 -8.64
CA GLN A 25 34.94 -11.42 -9.57
C GLN A 25 34.79 -9.92 -9.36
N VAL A 26 35.37 -9.14 -10.26
CA VAL A 26 35.20 -7.69 -10.29
C VAL A 26 33.77 -7.45 -10.74
N THR A 27 32.88 -7.18 -9.80
CA THR A 27 31.53 -6.72 -10.15
C THR A 27 31.67 -5.35 -10.80
N PRO A 28 31.18 -5.15 -12.04
CA PRO A 28 31.32 -3.87 -12.70
C PRO A 28 30.51 -2.82 -11.96
N VAL A 29 31.13 -1.66 -11.70
CA VAL A 29 30.45 -0.51 -11.11
C VAL A 29 29.71 0.22 -12.23
N CYS A 30 28.38 0.24 -12.16
CA CYS A 30 27.54 0.99 -13.08
C CYS A 30 27.27 2.39 -12.50
N ASN A 31 27.67 3.44 -13.23
CA ASN A 31 27.32 4.81 -12.88
C ASN A 31 25.94 5.12 -13.46
N LYS A 32 25.13 5.92 -12.74
CA LYS A 32 23.86 6.41 -13.28
C LYS A 32 24.06 7.09 -14.65
N PRO A 33 23.16 6.87 -15.64
CA PRO A 33 21.85 6.20 -15.56
C PRO A 33 21.90 4.67 -15.85
N TYR A 34 23.00 3.98 -15.58
CA TYR A 34 23.10 2.54 -15.80
C TYR A 34 22.93 1.74 -14.50
N LEU A 35 22.22 0.61 -14.56
CA LEU A 35 22.05 -0.34 -13.46
C LEU A 35 22.76 -1.68 -13.76
N LEU A 36 23.14 -2.41 -12.71
CA LEU A 36 23.81 -3.71 -12.82
C LEU A 36 22.80 -4.83 -13.09
N VAL A 37 22.90 -5.50 -14.25
CA VAL A 37 22.12 -6.69 -14.61
C VAL A 37 23.07 -7.86 -14.89
N GLY A 38 23.05 -8.86 -14.02
CA GLY A 38 23.96 -10.00 -14.11
C GLY A 38 25.41 -9.54 -14.00
N GLU A 39 26.18 -9.72 -15.08
CA GLU A 39 27.60 -9.35 -15.15
C GLU A 39 27.86 -8.05 -15.92
N GLY A 40 26.82 -7.28 -16.28
CA GLY A 40 26.95 -6.07 -17.10
C GLY A 40 26.07 -4.91 -16.68
N CYS A 41 26.35 -3.72 -17.22
CA CYS A 41 25.55 -2.52 -17.01
C CYS A 41 24.49 -2.37 -18.11
N CYS A 42 23.26 -2.05 -17.74
CA CYS A 42 22.18 -1.69 -18.66
C CYS A 42 21.70 -0.26 -18.43
N LEU A 43 21.34 0.43 -19.51
CA LEU A 43 20.71 1.75 -19.46
C LEU A 43 19.32 1.66 -18.82
N ASP A 44 19.07 2.56 -17.88
CA ASP A 44 17.79 2.82 -17.25
C ASP A 44 17.58 4.34 -17.30
N GLN A 45 17.10 4.82 -18.44
CA GLN A 45 16.99 6.25 -18.71
C GLN A 45 15.96 6.93 -17.80
N ASN A 46 14.99 6.18 -17.27
CA ASN A 46 13.88 6.70 -16.47
C ASN A 46 14.00 6.40 -14.95
N ASP A 47 15.12 5.81 -14.50
CA ASP A 47 15.44 5.45 -13.10
C ASP A 47 14.36 4.55 -12.45
N ASN A 48 13.71 3.69 -13.26
CA ASN A 48 12.65 2.79 -12.80
C ASN A 48 13.17 1.40 -12.34
N SER A 49 14.50 1.21 -12.35
CA SER A 49 15.18 -0.05 -12.03
C SER A 49 14.87 -1.21 -13.00
N ILE A 50 14.46 -0.90 -14.23
CA ILE A 50 14.26 -1.84 -15.33
C ILE A 50 15.19 -1.41 -16.47
N CYS A 51 15.80 -2.39 -17.11
CA CYS A 51 16.67 -2.17 -18.24
C CYS A 51 15.83 -1.72 -19.45
N ASP A 52 16.16 -0.60 -20.09
CA ASP A 52 15.37 -0.02 -21.20
C ASP A 52 15.16 -1.01 -22.36
N LYS A 53 16.10 -1.93 -22.57
CA LYS A 53 15.99 -2.97 -23.61
C LYS A 53 14.91 -4.02 -23.30
N ASP A 54 14.59 -4.19 -22.01
CA ASP A 54 13.61 -5.13 -21.48
C ASP A 54 12.24 -4.45 -21.33
N GLU A 55 12.17 -3.11 -21.48
CA GLU A 55 10.94 -2.37 -21.69
C GLU A 55 10.39 -2.68 -23.10
N SER A 56 9.63 -3.77 -23.21
CA SER A 56 8.92 -4.08 -24.44
C SER A 56 7.92 -2.95 -24.74
N ASP A 57 7.89 -2.43 -25.97
CA ASP A 57 6.94 -1.37 -26.39
C ASP A 57 5.46 -1.73 -26.14
N ASN A 58 5.15 -3.03 -26.04
CA ASN A 58 3.81 -3.55 -25.71
C ASN A 58 3.47 -3.56 -24.21
N ASN A 59 4.38 -3.16 -23.32
CA ASN A 59 4.20 -3.15 -21.86
C ASN A 59 4.17 -1.74 -21.25
N LYS A 60 4.26 -0.70 -22.08
CA LYS A 60 4.19 0.70 -21.64
C LYS A 60 2.83 1.10 -21.04
N SER A 61 1.80 0.27 -21.21
CA SER A 61 0.45 0.50 -20.68
C SER A 61 0.00 -0.48 -19.58
N ILE A 62 0.81 -1.47 -19.18
CA ILE A 62 0.40 -2.49 -18.19
C ILE A 62 1.13 -2.33 -16.85
N LEU A 63 2.23 -1.57 -16.79
CA LEU A 63 2.94 -1.29 -15.53
C LEU A 63 2.46 -0.02 -14.79
N LEU A 64 1.48 0.71 -15.32
CA LEU A 64 0.83 1.83 -14.65
C LEU A 64 -0.31 1.40 -13.70
N ASP A 65 -0.55 0.10 -13.57
CA ASP A 65 -1.61 -0.48 -12.74
C ASP A 65 -1.12 -1.61 -11.85
N ARG A 66 0.19 -1.69 -11.59
CA ARG A 66 0.62 -2.39 -10.38
C ARG A 66 0.04 -1.57 -9.22
N PRO A 67 -0.83 -2.13 -8.36
CA PRO A 67 -1.27 -1.42 -7.19
C PRO A 67 0.00 -1.01 -6.48
N VAL A 68 0.24 0.30 -6.43
CA VAL A 68 1.18 0.94 -5.53
C VAL A 68 1.10 0.12 -4.25
N GLN A 69 2.20 -0.55 -3.86
CA GLN A 69 2.20 -1.43 -2.69
C GLN A 69 1.56 -0.64 -1.57
N ALA A 70 0.29 -0.96 -1.29
CA ALA A 70 -0.56 -0.14 -0.45
C ALA A 70 0.07 -0.24 0.92
N LEU A 71 0.83 0.80 1.27
CA LEU A 71 1.48 0.89 2.55
C LEU A 71 0.35 0.82 3.57
N THR A 72 0.37 -0.23 4.38
CA THR A 72 -0.61 -0.54 5.41
C THR A 72 -1.03 0.74 6.11
N VAL A 73 -2.29 1.12 5.88
CA VAL A 73 -2.92 2.25 6.55
C VAL A 73 -2.90 1.92 8.04
N GLU A 74 -2.30 2.78 8.85
CA GLU A 74 -2.53 2.74 10.29
C GLU A 74 -4.04 2.85 10.53
N GLU A 75 -4.59 1.85 11.21
CA GLU A 75 -6.01 1.61 11.38
C GLU A 75 -6.78 2.91 11.62
N CYS A 76 -7.81 3.13 10.81
CA CYS A 76 -8.71 4.25 10.98
C CYS A 76 -9.27 4.24 12.40
N THR A 77 -9.12 5.35 13.13
CA THR A 77 -9.53 5.41 14.54
C THR A 77 -11.04 5.18 14.63
N SER A 78 -11.43 4.07 15.28
CA SER A 78 -12.83 3.72 15.53
C SER A 78 -13.51 4.80 16.36
N ASN A 79 -14.75 5.14 16.02
CA ASN A 79 -15.59 6.01 16.83
C ASN A 79 -16.82 5.24 17.34
N ASN A 80 -17.68 5.90 18.11
CA ASN A 80 -18.86 5.26 18.71
C ASN A 80 -19.95 4.86 17.69
N TYR A 81 -19.79 5.17 16.41
CA TYR A 81 -20.77 4.89 15.35
C TYR A 81 -20.26 3.87 14.33
N PHE A 82 -18.97 3.94 14.00
CA PHE A 82 -18.34 3.09 13.01
C PHE A 82 -16.99 2.55 13.47
N ASP A 83 -16.75 1.33 13.06
CA ASP A 83 -15.44 0.71 12.97
C ASP A 83 -15.00 0.74 11.49
N CYS A 84 -13.71 0.89 11.25
CA CYS A 84 -13.14 1.09 9.92
C CYS A 84 -12.10 -0.01 9.66
N PRO A 85 -12.55 -1.24 9.33
CA PRO A 85 -11.71 -2.43 9.37
C PRO A 85 -10.55 -2.41 8.37
N TYR A 86 -10.66 -1.63 7.29
CA TYR A 86 -9.57 -1.42 6.34
C TYR A 86 -9.83 -0.20 5.46
N SER A 87 -8.74 0.36 4.97
CA SER A 87 -8.75 1.33 3.88
C SER A 87 -7.56 1.10 2.94
N TYR A 88 -7.75 1.50 1.69
CA TYR A 88 -6.79 1.41 0.60
C TYR A 88 -6.76 2.75 -0.13
N ILE A 89 -5.56 3.26 -0.38
CA ILE A 89 -5.36 4.47 -1.18
C ILE A 89 -4.84 4.03 -2.55
N HIS A 90 -5.65 4.28 -3.59
CA HIS A 90 -5.25 4.11 -4.99
C HIS A 90 -4.76 5.46 -5.54
N LYS A 91 -4.23 5.45 -6.76
CA LYS A 91 -3.73 6.67 -7.43
C LYS A 91 -4.81 7.75 -7.61
N ASP A 92 -6.03 7.34 -7.94
CA ASP A 92 -7.14 8.23 -8.32
C ASP A 92 -8.36 8.10 -7.39
N SER A 93 -8.25 7.28 -6.34
CA SER A 93 -9.36 6.97 -5.47
C SER A 93 -8.93 6.50 -4.09
N ILE A 94 -9.81 6.70 -3.12
CA ILE A 94 -9.68 6.15 -1.77
C ILE A 94 -10.82 5.17 -1.57
N GLU A 95 -10.46 3.97 -1.16
CA GLU A 95 -11.37 2.90 -0.82
C GLU A 95 -11.33 2.66 0.68
N PHE A 96 -12.49 2.56 1.34
CA PHE A 96 -12.54 2.15 2.73
C PHE A 96 -13.86 1.47 3.05
N ASN A 97 -13.84 0.66 4.11
CA ASN A 97 -15.03 0.04 4.65
C ASN A 97 -15.46 0.74 5.95
N LEU A 98 -16.76 0.95 6.08
CA LEU A 98 -17.39 1.35 7.33
C LEU A 98 -18.23 0.19 7.85
N LYS A 99 -17.96 -0.24 9.08
CA LYS A 99 -18.77 -1.19 9.83
C LYS A 99 -19.56 -0.44 10.89
N VAL A 100 -20.88 -0.51 10.88
CA VAL A 100 -21.72 0.17 11.90
C VAL A 100 -21.60 -0.55 13.24
N THR A 101 -21.21 0.19 14.29
CA THR A 101 -21.09 -0.33 15.66
C THR A 101 -22.21 0.14 16.59
N LYS A 102 -22.98 1.16 16.20
CA LYS A 102 -24.10 1.66 16.99
C LYS A 102 -25.43 1.08 16.52
N ALA A 103 -26.26 0.61 17.45
CA ALA A 103 -27.61 0.16 17.15
C ALA A 103 -28.48 1.32 16.62
N GLY A 104 -29.34 1.05 15.65
CA GLY A 104 -30.22 2.03 15.01
C GLY A 104 -30.03 2.08 13.49
N ARG A 105 -30.67 3.06 12.85
CA ARG A 105 -30.56 3.29 11.41
C ARG A 105 -29.77 4.56 11.15
N LEU A 106 -28.72 4.46 10.33
CA LEU A 106 -27.88 5.57 9.93
C LEU A 106 -28.12 5.88 8.45
N VAL A 107 -28.14 7.17 8.12
CA VAL A 107 -28.22 7.64 6.74
C VAL A 107 -27.02 8.52 6.46
N ILE A 108 -26.11 8.06 5.60
CA ILE A 108 -24.94 8.85 5.22
C ILE A 108 -25.36 9.87 4.15
N THR A 109 -25.02 11.14 4.38
CA THR A 109 -25.39 12.27 3.52
C THR A 109 -24.18 12.88 2.82
N LYS A 110 -23.01 12.91 3.49
CA LYS A 110 -21.76 13.40 2.91
C LYS A 110 -20.58 12.66 3.53
N ILE A 111 -19.57 12.39 2.70
CA ILE A 111 -18.23 12.00 3.11
C ILE A 111 -17.26 13.04 2.56
N ASP A 112 -16.34 13.51 3.39
CA ASP A 112 -15.40 14.59 3.07
C ASP A 112 -14.02 14.28 3.65
N LEU A 113 -12.96 14.54 2.87
CA LEU A 113 -11.58 14.39 3.30
C LEU A 113 -10.90 15.77 3.15
N PRO A 114 -10.77 16.61 4.18
CA PRO A 114 -10.34 17.99 3.99
C PRO A 114 -8.90 18.14 3.44
N ASN A 115 -8.02 17.17 3.70
CA ASN A 115 -6.62 17.23 3.24
C ASN A 115 -6.40 16.56 1.87
N VAL A 116 -7.42 15.85 1.35
CA VAL A 116 -7.43 15.24 0.02
C VAL A 116 -8.64 15.81 -0.68
N PRO A 117 -8.55 16.65 -1.72
CA PRO A 117 -9.68 17.40 -2.26
C PRO A 117 -10.75 16.50 -2.93
N CYS A 118 -11.45 15.70 -2.13
CA CYS A 118 -12.45 14.76 -2.51
C CYS A 118 -13.54 14.69 -1.45
N GLN A 119 -14.75 14.85 -1.96
CA GLN A 119 -15.98 14.77 -1.19
C GLN A 119 -17.01 14.04 -2.05
N LYS A 120 -17.94 13.36 -1.38
CA LYS A 120 -19.06 12.69 -2.03
C LYS A 120 -20.32 12.98 -1.23
N THR A 121 -21.32 13.56 -1.89
CA THR A 121 -22.65 13.77 -1.33
C THR A 121 -23.61 12.69 -1.84
N PHE A 122 -24.61 12.37 -1.03
CA PHE A 122 -25.57 11.31 -1.27
C PHE A 122 -27.03 11.82 -1.17
N GLU A 123 -27.25 13.11 -1.43
CA GLU A 123 -28.57 13.75 -1.28
C GLU A 123 -29.66 13.08 -2.13
N ASP A 124 -29.34 12.70 -3.38
CA ASP A 124 -30.30 12.05 -4.28
C ASP A 124 -30.46 10.54 -4.03
N ASN A 125 -29.49 9.90 -3.37
CA ASN A 125 -29.46 8.46 -3.12
C ASN A 125 -28.85 8.18 -1.74
N PRO A 126 -29.62 8.42 -0.66
CA PRO A 126 -29.14 8.21 0.69
C PRO A 126 -28.76 6.75 0.93
N ILE A 127 -27.63 6.53 1.60
CA ILE A 127 -27.18 5.19 1.96
C ILE A 127 -27.69 4.88 3.36
N PHE A 128 -28.59 3.90 3.46
CA PHE A 128 -29.12 3.39 4.71
C PHE A 128 -28.23 2.27 5.23
N LEU A 129 -27.80 2.39 6.49
CA LEU A 129 -27.00 1.38 7.18
C LEU A 129 -27.67 0.99 8.49
N GLU A 130 -27.65 -0.29 8.80
CA GLU A 130 -28.14 -0.87 10.05
C GLU A 130 -26.96 -1.41 10.88
N TYR A 131 -27.24 -1.83 12.12
CA TYR A 131 -26.22 -2.35 13.02
C TYR A 131 -25.46 -3.52 12.40
N ASN A 132 -24.13 -3.50 12.51
CA ASN A 132 -23.22 -4.51 11.99
C ASN A 132 -23.14 -4.59 10.45
N ASP A 133 -23.83 -3.71 9.72
CA ASP A 133 -23.62 -3.57 8.28
C ASP A 133 -22.18 -3.13 7.99
N VAL A 134 -21.59 -3.73 6.96
CA VAL A 134 -20.29 -3.34 6.42
C VAL A 134 -20.49 -2.82 5.01
N THR A 135 -20.19 -1.54 4.79
CA THR A 135 -20.34 -0.91 3.48
C THR A 135 -19.01 -0.39 2.97
N LYS A 136 -18.74 -0.70 1.70
CA LYS A 136 -17.56 -0.28 0.97
C LYS A 136 -17.82 1.06 0.27
N PHE A 137 -16.93 2.01 0.49
CA PHE A 137 -16.94 3.31 -0.17
C PHE A 137 -15.73 3.43 -1.08
N ILE A 138 -15.97 3.96 -2.28
CA ILE A 138 -14.92 4.34 -3.23
C ILE A 138 -15.15 5.81 -3.58
N LEU A 139 -14.20 6.66 -3.19
CA LEU A 139 -14.21 8.08 -3.48
C LEU A 139 -13.13 8.37 -4.51
N LYS A 140 -13.49 8.97 -5.63
CA LYS A 140 -12.51 9.45 -6.60
C LYS A 140 -11.84 10.70 -6.05
N CYS A 141 -10.53 10.72 -6.01
CA CYS A 141 -9.71 11.77 -5.41
C CYS A 141 -8.55 12.14 -6.35
N ASP A 142 -8.27 13.44 -6.50
CA ASP A 142 -7.08 13.93 -7.21
C ASP A 142 -5.91 14.01 -6.21
N ILE A 143 -5.24 12.88 -6.00
CA ILE A 143 -4.16 12.74 -5.02
C ILE A 143 -2.84 13.21 -5.64
N LYS A 144 -2.34 14.37 -5.19
CA LYS A 144 -1.13 15.01 -5.74
C LYS A 144 0.15 14.83 -4.91
N LYS A 145 0.06 14.18 -3.76
CA LYS A 145 1.17 14.07 -2.80
C LYS A 145 1.48 12.62 -2.51
N ASP A 146 2.78 12.34 -2.38
CA ASP A 146 3.29 11.00 -2.08
C ASP A 146 2.95 10.56 -0.66
N ALA A 147 2.64 11.48 0.26
CA ALA A 147 2.14 11.17 1.60
C ALA A 147 0.86 11.97 1.87
N VAL A 148 -0.20 11.25 2.22
CA VAL A 148 -1.52 11.84 2.42
C VAL A 148 -2.06 11.40 3.77
N GLY A 149 -2.26 12.37 4.66
CA GLY A 149 -2.97 12.19 5.91
C GLY A 149 -4.22 13.05 5.90
N SER A 150 -5.39 12.47 6.13
CA SER A 150 -6.64 13.23 6.20
C SER A 150 -7.56 12.65 7.24
N ASP A 151 -8.34 13.53 7.87
CA ASP A 151 -9.54 13.07 8.54
C ASP A 151 -10.56 12.60 7.49
N ILE A 152 -11.36 11.59 7.82
CA ILE A 152 -12.59 11.25 7.12
C ILE A 152 -13.72 11.85 7.93
N ILE A 153 -14.40 12.84 7.37
CA ILE A 153 -15.53 13.53 7.96
C ILE A 153 -16.79 12.96 7.32
N ILE A 154 -17.62 12.28 8.12
CA ILE A 154 -18.86 11.67 7.67
C ILE A 154 -20.03 12.43 8.30
N ASP A 155 -20.82 13.09 7.47
CA ASP A 155 -22.10 13.66 7.88
C ASP A 155 -23.20 12.63 7.69
N LEU A 156 -23.88 12.34 8.78
CA LEU A 156 -24.95 11.36 8.80
C LEU A 156 -26.16 11.86 9.57
N ILE A 157 -27.29 11.22 9.31
CA ILE A 157 -28.51 11.32 10.08
C ILE A 157 -28.70 10.01 10.83
N TYR A 158 -28.88 10.07 12.14
CA TYR A 158 -29.13 8.91 12.98
C TYR A 158 -30.58 8.86 13.45
N TYR A 159 -31.19 7.69 13.27
CA TYR A 159 -32.51 7.33 13.76
C TYR A 159 -32.36 6.28 14.86
N GLU A 160 -32.76 6.66 16.08
CA GLU A 160 -32.76 5.79 17.24
C GLU A 160 -34.18 5.32 17.53
N TRP A 161 -34.33 4.02 17.81
CA TRP A 161 -35.56 3.46 18.36
C TRP A 161 -35.49 3.51 19.88
N ASP A 162 -36.51 4.08 20.52
CA ASP A 162 -36.60 4.03 21.98
C ASP A 162 -37.25 2.72 22.48
N ALA A 163 -37.29 2.54 23.80
CA ALA A 163 -37.85 1.35 24.43
C ALA A 163 -39.36 1.15 24.18
N TYR A 164 -40.04 2.17 23.66
CA TYR A 164 -41.47 2.17 23.38
C TYR A 164 -41.78 2.01 21.89
N GLY A 165 -40.75 1.86 21.05
CA GLY A 165 -40.88 1.69 19.61
C GLY A 165 -41.12 3.00 18.84
N TYR A 166 -40.86 4.16 19.46
CA TYR A 166 -40.90 5.44 18.76
C TYR A 166 -39.55 5.78 18.15
N TYR A 167 -39.61 6.39 16.96
CA TYR A 167 -38.44 7.00 16.34
C TYR A 167 -38.14 8.33 16.99
N LYS A 168 -36.91 8.52 17.46
CA LYS A 168 -36.42 9.84 17.82
C LYS A 168 -36.22 10.70 16.58
N GLU A 169 -36.29 12.02 16.77
CA GLU A 169 -35.99 12.97 15.71
C GLU A 169 -34.56 12.74 15.14
N PRO A 170 -34.39 12.89 13.82
CA PRO A 170 -33.11 12.68 13.17
C PRO A 170 -32.03 13.60 13.74
N GLN A 171 -30.94 13.01 14.22
CA GLN A 171 -29.79 13.77 14.72
C GLN A 171 -28.69 13.82 13.66
N ARG A 172 -28.26 15.03 13.30
CA ARG A 172 -27.06 15.21 12.46
C ARG A 172 -25.81 14.99 13.30
N ILE A 173 -24.99 14.05 12.89
CA ILE A 173 -23.77 13.68 13.60
C ILE A 173 -22.60 13.76 12.62
N THR A 174 -21.46 14.23 13.12
CA THR A 174 -20.21 14.24 12.37
C THR A 174 -19.27 13.23 13.00
N ALA A 175 -18.96 12.18 12.26
CA ALA A 175 -17.95 11.20 12.63
C ALA A 175 -16.61 11.60 12.02
N LYS A 176 -15.57 11.64 12.86
CA LYS A 176 -14.18 11.79 12.41
C LYS A 176 -13.50 10.44 12.49
N SER A 177 -12.72 10.13 11.47
CA SER A 177 -11.70 9.07 11.48
C SER A 177 -10.45 9.63 10.81
N TRP A 178 -9.34 8.91 10.82
CA TRP A 178 -8.10 9.34 10.19
C TRP A 178 -7.61 8.26 9.23
N ILE A 179 -7.12 8.68 8.07
CA ILE A 179 -6.48 7.81 7.09
C ILE A 179 -5.11 8.38 6.77
N SER A 180 -4.09 7.52 6.75
CA SER A 180 -2.75 7.86 6.26
C SER A 180 -2.20 6.80 5.32
N GLY A 181 -1.45 7.25 4.33
CA GLY A 181 -0.72 6.34 3.46
C GLY A 181 0.28 7.08 2.57
N ILE A 182 1.22 6.30 2.03
CA ILE A 182 2.19 6.76 1.04
C ILE A 182 1.74 6.26 -0.33
N VAL A 183 1.51 7.18 -1.26
CA VAL A 183 1.24 6.91 -2.67
C VAL A 183 2.59 6.99 -3.40
N ARG A 184 3.15 5.84 -3.77
CA ARG A 184 4.37 5.76 -4.61
C ARG A 184 4.03 5.61 -6.08
#